data_AF-A0AAU5L9G0-F1
#
_entry.id   AF-A0AAU5L9G0-F1
#
_cell.length_a   1.000
_cell.length_b   1.000
_cell.length_c   1.000
_cell.angle_alpha   90.00
_cell.angle_beta   90.00
_cell.angle_gamma   90.00
#
_symmetry.space_group_name_H-M   'P 1'
#
loop_
_entity.id
_entity.type
_entity.pdbx_description
1 polymer ?
#
loop_
_entity_poly.entity_id
_entity_poly.type
_entity_poly.pdbx_seq_one_letter_code
_entity_poly.pdbx_strand_id
1 'polypeptide(L)'
;MSFVSNPYVFLPNHVVTSEELADVITSRHAGHPRLPVIRRIVAQAPARRHFSQPLDIVMSDRTLEERNRAAVDDVLTMGTAAARGVLAELDVDPLTIDCIITTHSTGDIVPGLDIHLVHELGLRPDVSRRPITQLGCGGGAHIMVMAHQYVSASPGSRVLVVGAESLSSTIHAADTEIEQVIYSGLWGDGAVAAVVSSSPIGPALRIHETWEYLLPDTTTRYRKRVDHSGVHFDSERSATQSINEMAPALRAWLADETAGPWPLDFMVAHPGGLRVMEDLEKQLQLGPDALRHSRAQFDAEANLGGPSVLSVLRRTMADPPEHGQAGLAAGFAPGFAVSAMKVSWCDPS
;
A
#
# COMPACT_ATOMS: atom_id res chain seq x y z
N MET A 1 -6.65 9.53 -21.42
CA MET A 1 -5.30 9.20 -20.88
C MET A 1 -5.27 9.64 -19.44
N SER A 2 -4.55 8.93 -18.58
CA SER A 2 -4.50 9.25 -17.15
C SER A 2 -3.04 9.24 -16.68
N PHE A 3 -2.66 10.28 -15.95
CA PHE A 3 -1.31 10.50 -15.44
C PHE A 3 -1.37 10.58 -13.93
N VAL A 4 -0.61 9.74 -13.23
CA VAL A 4 -0.44 9.79 -11.78
C VAL A 4 0.77 10.69 -11.50
N SER A 5 0.54 11.78 -10.77
CA SER A 5 1.59 12.71 -10.35
C SER A 5 2.60 12.03 -9.42
N ASN A 6 3.72 12.70 -9.16
CA ASN A 6 4.58 12.37 -8.04
C ASN A 6 3.76 12.35 -6.72
N PRO A 7 3.69 11.22 -6.00
CA PRO A 7 2.89 11.12 -4.79
C PRO A 7 3.60 11.76 -3.59
N TYR A 8 2.84 12.34 -2.68
CA TYR A 8 3.32 12.69 -1.36
C TYR A 8 3.23 11.47 -0.44
N VAL A 9 4.25 11.25 0.39
CA VAL A 9 4.29 10.17 1.38
C VAL A 9 4.47 10.80 2.76
N PHE A 10 3.54 10.52 3.66
CA PHE A 10 3.64 10.87 5.07
C PHE A 10 3.99 9.63 5.89
N LEU A 11 5.09 9.71 6.63
CA LEU A 11 5.51 8.69 7.60
C LEU A 11 5.49 9.31 9.00
N PRO A 12 4.90 8.63 10.00
CA PRO A 12 4.89 9.12 11.36
C PRO A 12 6.27 9.02 12.04
N ASN A 13 6.43 9.70 13.17
CA ASN A 13 7.76 10.02 13.71
C ASN A 13 8.38 8.91 14.57
N HIS A 14 7.62 7.91 15.00
CA HIS A 14 8.16 6.85 15.86
C HIS A 14 8.85 5.78 15.02
N VAL A 15 10.16 5.93 14.83
CA VAL A 15 10.98 4.94 14.13
C VAL A 15 11.27 3.76 15.05
N VAL A 16 10.95 2.55 14.59
CA VAL A 16 11.21 1.29 15.31
C VAL A 16 12.06 0.39 14.43
N THR A 17 13.18 -0.07 14.95
CA THR A 17 14.08 -1.02 14.28
C THR A 17 13.60 -2.46 14.47
N SER A 18 14.05 -3.35 13.58
CA SER A 18 13.87 -4.81 13.78
C SER A 18 14.45 -5.30 15.11
N GLU A 19 15.57 -4.72 15.56
CA GLU A 19 16.22 -5.11 16.81
C GLU A 19 15.37 -4.72 18.03
N GLU A 20 14.90 -3.47 18.10
CA GLU A 20 14.03 -3.01 19.20
C GLU A 20 12.74 -3.84 19.28
N LEU A 21 12.10 -4.12 18.14
CA LEU A 21 10.91 -4.96 18.13
C LEU A 21 11.25 -6.40 18.56
N ALA A 22 12.36 -6.96 18.10
CA ALA A 22 12.80 -8.30 18.50
C ALA A 22 13.04 -8.39 20.00
N ASP A 23 13.62 -7.37 20.61
CA ASP A 23 13.91 -7.32 22.04
C ASP A 23 12.63 -7.24 22.88
N VAL A 24 11.66 -6.44 22.45
CA VAL A 24 10.35 -6.37 23.12
C VAL A 24 9.60 -7.70 23.02
N ILE A 25 9.57 -8.32 21.83
CA ILE A 25 8.93 -9.64 21.65
C ILE A 25 9.67 -10.71 22.47
N THR A 26 11.00 -10.71 22.45
CA THR A 26 11.83 -11.70 23.16
C THR A 26 11.68 -11.57 24.67
N SER A 27 11.68 -10.35 25.21
CA SER A 27 11.52 -10.11 26.65
C SER A 27 10.15 -10.54 27.15
N ARG A 28 9.08 -10.28 26.39
CA ARG A 28 7.72 -10.71 26.74
C ARG A 28 7.48 -12.21 26.60
N HIS A 29 8.22 -12.88 25.71
CA HIS A 29 8.05 -14.31 25.42
C HIS A 29 9.31 -15.15 25.72
N ALA A 30 10.09 -14.78 26.74
CA ALA A 30 11.38 -15.40 27.05
C ALA A 30 11.33 -16.94 27.24
N GLY A 31 10.17 -17.48 27.65
CA GLY A 31 9.95 -18.92 27.80
C GLY A 31 9.37 -19.64 26.58
N HIS A 32 9.16 -18.96 25.45
CA HIS A 32 8.45 -19.54 24.31
C HIS A 32 9.32 -20.57 23.55
N PRO A 33 8.83 -21.80 23.30
CA PRO A 33 9.62 -22.87 22.71
C PRO A 33 10.10 -22.58 21.28
N ARG A 34 9.48 -21.62 20.58
CA ARG A 34 9.86 -21.21 19.22
C ARG A 34 10.64 -19.89 19.15
N LEU A 35 11.13 -19.38 20.27
CA LEU A 35 11.87 -18.10 20.30
C LEU A 35 13.04 -18.03 19.29
N PRO A 36 13.84 -19.08 19.05
CA PRO A 36 14.89 -19.05 18.02
C PRO A 36 14.34 -18.82 16.60
N VAL A 37 13.15 -19.36 16.30
CA VAL A 37 12.48 -19.17 15.00
C VAL A 37 11.96 -17.74 14.88
N ILE A 38 11.36 -17.21 15.95
CA ILE A 38 10.89 -15.83 16.03
C ILE A 38 12.04 -14.85 15.76
N ARG A 39 13.19 -15.02 16.42
CA ARG A 39 14.36 -14.15 16.19
C ARG A 39 14.86 -14.22 14.75
N ARG A 40 14.84 -15.41 14.12
CA ARG A 40 15.22 -15.56 12.71
C ARG A 40 14.24 -14.85 11.77
N ILE A 41 12.95 -14.89 12.06
CA ILE A 41 11.91 -14.19 11.28
C ILE A 41 12.10 -12.68 11.39
N VAL A 42 12.26 -12.16 12.60
CA VAL A 42 12.47 -10.71 12.80
C VAL A 42 13.78 -10.23 12.19
N ALA A 43 14.82 -11.08 12.14
CA ALA A 43 16.06 -10.77 11.41
C ALA A 43 15.89 -10.69 9.88
N GLN A 44 14.78 -11.19 9.33
CA GLN A 44 14.42 -11.07 7.91
C GLN A 44 13.36 -9.98 7.66
N ALA A 45 12.92 -9.30 8.72
CA ALA A 45 12.02 -8.17 8.65
C ALA A 45 12.76 -6.92 8.12
N PRO A 46 12.04 -5.94 7.54
CA PRO A 46 12.63 -4.70 7.04
C PRO A 46 13.48 -3.99 8.09
N ALA A 47 14.57 -3.32 7.74
CA ALA A 47 15.49 -2.74 8.72
C ALA A 47 14.81 -1.84 9.76
N ARG A 48 13.83 -1.03 9.33
CA ARG A 48 13.06 -0.13 10.20
C ARG A 48 11.62 0.03 9.72
N ARG A 49 10.76 0.52 10.61
CA ARG A 49 9.37 0.94 10.34
C ARG A 49 9.06 2.24 11.07
N HIS A 50 7.98 2.87 10.65
CA HIS A 50 7.42 4.05 11.29
C HIS A 50 6.08 3.69 11.94
N PHE A 51 5.85 4.10 13.17
CA PHE A 51 4.56 3.95 13.87
C PHE A 51 3.94 5.30 14.20
N SER A 52 2.62 5.37 14.13
CA SER A 52 1.83 6.54 14.55
C SER A 52 1.85 6.72 16.07
N GLN A 53 2.12 5.66 16.81
CA GLN A 53 2.21 5.63 18.27
C GLN A 53 3.57 5.06 18.74
N PRO A 54 4.06 5.43 19.93
CA PRO A 54 5.24 4.81 20.52
C PRO A 54 5.15 3.28 20.64
N LEU A 55 6.28 2.57 20.53
CA LEU A 55 6.31 1.09 20.56
C LEU A 55 5.73 0.50 21.85
N ASP A 56 5.97 1.13 23.01
CA ASP A 56 5.42 0.71 24.29
C ASP A 56 3.89 0.81 24.33
N ILE A 57 3.32 1.84 23.68
CA ILE A 57 1.88 2.01 23.49
C ILE A 57 1.31 1.00 22.49
N VAL A 58 2.00 0.74 21.37
CA VAL A 58 1.62 -0.31 20.39
C VAL A 58 1.55 -1.68 21.07
N MET A 59 2.54 -2.00 21.91
CA MET A 59 2.67 -3.27 22.62
C MET A 59 1.92 -3.32 23.97
N SER A 60 1.09 -2.33 24.28
CA SER A 60 0.29 -2.29 25.51
C SER A 60 -1.00 -3.11 25.41
N ASP A 61 -1.57 -3.47 26.55
CA ASP A 61 -2.79 -4.27 26.67
C ASP A 61 -4.06 -3.40 26.50
N ARG A 62 -4.13 -2.63 25.42
CA ARG A 62 -5.30 -1.82 25.05
C ARG A 62 -6.44 -2.69 24.52
N THR A 63 -7.65 -2.31 24.87
CA THR A 63 -8.88 -2.90 24.34
C THR A 63 -9.03 -2.65 22.83
N LEU A 64 -9.89 -3.44 22.18
CA LEU A 64 -10.28 -3.21 20.79
C LEU A 64 -10.79 -1.77 20.57
N GLU A 65 -11.58 -1.23 21.50
CA GLU A 65 -12.13 0.12 21.41
C GLU A 65 -11.03 1.20 21.42
N GLU A 66 -10.10 1.12 22.37
CA GLU A 66 -9.00 2.09 22.49
C GLU A 66 -8.06 2.04 21.29
N ARG A 67 -7.77 0.83 20.79
CA ARG A 67 -6.98 0.61 19.57
C ARG A 67 -7.68 1.18 18.35
N ASN A 68 -8.98 0.92 18.20
CA ASN A 68 -9.76 1.43 17.08
C ASN A 68 -9.78 2.96 17.09
N ARG A 69 -10.05 3.59 18.24
CA ARG A 69 -10.08 5.05 18.39
C ARG A 69 -8.75 5.67 17.97
N ALA A 70 -7.63 5.15 18.49
CA ALA A 70 -6.30 5.64 18.12
C ALA A 70 -6.03 5.45 16.61
N ALA A 71 -6.37 4.28 16.04
CA ALA A 71 -6.20 4.02 14.62
C ALA A 71 -7.03 4.96 13.73
N VAL A 72 -8.26 5.31 14.15
CA VAL A 72 -9.07 6.33 13.47
C VAL A 72 -8.34 7.67 13.45
N ASP A 73 -7.95 8.17 14.63
CA ASP A 73 -7.29 9.48 14.75
C ASP A 73 -5.99 9.53 13.93
N ASP A 74 -5.22 8.44 13.96
CA ASP A 74 -3.98 8.30 13.20
C ASP A 74 -4.24 8.30 11.68
N VAL A 75 -5.21 7.52 11.19
CA VAL A 75 -5.58 7.46 9.76
C VAL A 75 -6.05 8.82 9.25
N LEU A 76 -6.90 9.53 10.02
CA LEU A 76 -7.38 10.86 9.66
C LEU A 76 -6.24 11.89 9.63
N THR A 77 -5.36 11.86 10.63
CA THR A 77 -4.22 12.79 10.74
C THR A 77 -3.22 12.57 9.61
N MET A 78 -2.77 11.32 9.39
CA MET A 78 -1.79 10.99 8.35
C MET A 78 -2.37 11.23 6.96
N GLY A 79 -3.62 10.83 6.71
CA GLY A 79 -4.32 11.06 5.45
C GLY A 79 -4.43 12.55 5.10
N THR A 80 -4.77 13.38 6.09
CA THR A 80 -4.81 14.84 5.92
C THR A 80 -3.43 15.43 5.61
N ALA A 81 -2.40 14.98 6.32
CA ALA A 81 -1.03 15.43 6.07
C ALA A 81 -0.56 15.06 4.65
N ALA A 82 -0.81 13.84 4.19
CA ALA A 82 -0.45 13.42 2.85
C ALA A 82 -1.22 14.20 1.76
N ALA A 83 -2.52 14.39 1.93
CA ALA A 83 -3.35 15.12 0.99
C ALA A 83 -2.97 16.61 0.91
N ARG A 84 -2.74 17.29 2.04
CA ARG A 84 -2.22 18.67 2.05
C ARG A 84 -0.84 18.74 1.40
N GLY A 85 0.03 17.78 1.72
CA GLY A 85 1.37 17.68 1.16
C GLY A 85 1.38 17.62 -0.36
N VAL A 86 0.58 16.73 -0.96
CA VAL A 86 0.56 16.58 -2.43
C VAL A 86 -0.03 17.80 -3.14
N LEU A 87 -1.10 18.39 -2.59
CA LEU A 87 -1.71 19.58 -3.18
C LEU A 87 -0.77 20.78 -3.13
N ALA A 88 -0.02 20.93 -2.03
CA ALA A 88 0.99 21.97 -1.89
C ALA A 88 2.21 21.75 -2.80
N GLU A 89 2.77 20.52 -2.85
CA GLU A 89 3.93 20.21 -3.70
C GLU A 89 3.64 20.40 -5.20
N LEU A 90 2.40 20.15 -5.62
CA LEU A 90 1.98 20.28 -7.02
C LEU A 90 1.34 21.63 -7.36
N ASP A 91 1.20 22.54 -6.38
CA ASP A 91 0.47 23.81 -6.51
C ASP A 91 -0.94 23.62 -7.11
N VAL A 92 -1.67 22.62 -6.61
CA VAL A 92 -3.04 22.30 -7.05
C VAL A 92 -4.04 22.91 -6.09
N ASP A 93 -4.86 23.82 -6.60
CA ASP A 93 -6.00 24.38 -5.87
C ASP A 93 -6.99 23.25 -5.50
N PRO A 94 -7.29 23.04 -4.19
CA PRO A 94 -8.27 22.05 -3.73
C PRO A 94 -9.65 22.19 -4.40
N LEU A 95 -10.05 23.41 -4.77
CA LEU A 95 -11.31 23.67 -5.46
C LEU A 95 -11.35 23.16 -6.90
N THR A 96 -10.23 22.67 -7.44
CA THR A 96 -10.16 22.06 -8.79
C THR A 96 -10.27 20.54 -8.76
N ILE A 97 -10.34 19.92 -7.58
CA ILE A 97 -10.52 18.47 -7.46
C ILE A 97 -11.98 18.10 -7.73
N ASP A 98 -12.19 17.18 -8.67
CA ASP A 98 -13.53 16.74 -9.09
C ASP A 98 -13.95 15.43 -8.43
N CYS A 99 -12.97 14.62 -8.02
CA CYS A 99 -13.21 13.43 -7.26
C CYS A 99 -12.13 13.18 -6.20
N ILE A 100 -12.55 12.73 -5.04
CA ILE A 100 -11.67 12.13 -4.03
C ILE A 100 -11.97 10.63 -3.90
N ILE A 101 -10.91 9.82 -3.99
CA ILE A 101 -10.96 8.37 -3.78
C ILE A 101 -10.04 8.04 -2.61
N THR A 102 -10.59 7.49 -1.54
CA THR A 102 -9.82 7.17 -0.33
C THR A 102 -9.76 5.69 -0.09
N THR A 103 -8.67 5.22 0.53
CA THR A 103 -8.59 3.84 1.02
C THR A 103 -7.90 3.73 2.38
N HIS A 104 -8.46 2.88 3.22
CA HIS A 104 -7.86 2.41 4.46
C HIS A 104 -8.49 1.07 4.85
N SER A 105 -7.78 0.26 5.63
CA SER A 105 -8.25 -1.01 6.16
C SER A 105 -8.07 -1.13 7.68
N THR A 106 -7.45 -0.11 8.28
CA THR A 106 -7.27 0.10 9.72
C THR A 106 -8.18 1.23 10.20
N GLY A 107 -8.70 1.10 11.43
CA GLY A 107 -9.76 1.96 11.96
C GLY A 107 -11.12 1.72 11.30
N ASP A 108 -12.10 1.24 12.07
CA ASP A 108 -13.51 1.19 11.65
C ASP A 108 -14.21 2.50 12.02
N ILE A 109 -14.68 3.22 10.99
CA ILE A 109 -15.08 4.64 11.10
C ILE A 109 -16.24 4.93 10.13
N VAL A 110 -17.25 5.65 10.61
CA VAL A 110 -18.28 6.32 9.79
C VAL A 110 -18.70 7.60 10.52
N PRO A 111 -18.63 8.80 9.91
CA PRO A 111 -18.19 9.15 8.55
C PRO A 111 -16.70 8.85 8.25
N GLY A 112 -16.39 8.50 6.99
CA GLY A 112 -15.09 8.04 6.53
C GLY A 112 -14.03 9.13 6.29
N LEU A 113 -12.82 8.69 5.93
CA LEU A 113 -11.68 9.56 5.59
C LEU A 113 -12.01 10.55 4.46
N ASP A 114 -12.80 10.13 3.48
CA ASP A 114 -13.25 10.99 2.38
C ASP A 114 -14.03 12.23 2.87
N ILE A 115 -14.96 12.04 3.80
CA ILE A 115 -15.77 13.13 4.36
C ILE A 115 -14.90 14.05 5.22
N HIS A 116 -14.01 13.48 6.03
CA HIS A 116 -13.04 14.25 6.81
C HIS A 116 -12.17 15.13 5.91
N LEU A 117 -11.62 14.57 4.83
CA LEU A 117 -10.75 15.30 3.90
C LEU A 117 -11.49 16.37 3.09
N VAL A 118 -12.77 16.20 2.75
CA VAL A 118 -13.55 17.27 2.13
C VAL A 118 -13.57 18.52 3.02
N HIS A 119 -13.76 18.35 4.32
CA HIS A 119 -13.71 19.45 5.28
C HIS A 119 -12.29 20.00 5.46
N GLU A 120 -11.32 19.14 5.75
CA GLU A 120 -9.95 19.55 6.10
C GLU A 120 -9.17 20.21 4.95
N LEU A 121 -9.51 19.88 3.71
CA LEU A 121 -8.87 20.45 2.53
C LEU A 121 -9.68 21.60 1.92
N GLY A 122 -10.91 21.85 2.39
CA GLY A 122 -11.81 22.83 1.80
C GLY A 122 -12.22 22.48 0.37
N LEU A 123 -12.47 21.18 0.10
CA LEU A 123 -12.94 20.74 -1.22
C LEU A 123 -14.35 21.28 -1.49
N ARG A 124 -14.73 21.34 -2.76
CA ARG A 124 -16.09 21.74 -3.15
C ARG A 124 -17.13 20.80 -2.53
N PRO A 125 -18.31 21.31 -2.10
CA PRO A 125 -19.36 20.47 -1.51
C PRO A 125 -19.96 19.46 -2.51
N ASP A 126 -19.75 19.65 -3.81
CA ASP A 126 -20.21 18.78 -4.89
C ASP A 126 -19.14 17.81 -5.42
N VAL A 127 -17.97 17.73 -4.77
CA VAL A 127 -16.91 16.79 -5.14
C VAL A 127 -17.43 15.34 -5.09
N SER A 128 -17.13 14.55 -6.12
CA SER A 128 -17.47 13.13 -6.14
C SER A 128 -16.62 12.37 -5.12
N ARG A 129 -17.25 11.63 -4.21
CA ARG A 129 -16.54 10.84 -3.19
C ARG A 129 -16.63 9.34 -3.47
N ARG A 130 -15.51 8.64 -3.29
CA ARG A 130 -15.44 7.17 -3.35
C ARG A 130 -14.59 6.63 -2.19
N PRO A 131 -15.17 6.50 -0.98
CA PRO A 131 -14.48 5.81 0.12
C PRO A 131 -14.45 4.31 -0.15
N ILE A 132 -13.25 3.72 -0.15
CA ILE A 132 -13.07 2.29 -0.32
C ILE A 132 -12.34 1.71 0.87
N THR A 133 -13.08 1.02 1.73
CA THR A 133 -12.52 0.30 2.86
C THR A 133 -12.26 -1.16 2.50
N GLN A 134 -11.51 -1.89 3.34
CA GLN A 134 -11.33 -3.35 3.27
C GLN A 134 -10.45 -3.90 2.13
N LEU A 135 -9.82 -3.05 1.31
CA LEU A 135 -8.90 -3.51 0.26
C LEU A 135 -7.52 -3.96 0.78
N GLY A 136 -7.16 -3.55 1.99
CA GLY A 136 -5.84 -3.85 2.58
C GLY A 136 -4.69 -3.43 1.67
N CYS A 137 -3.69 -4.29 1.57
CA CYS A 137 -2.45 -4.07 0.83
C CYS A 137 -2.62 -3.72 -0.67
N GLY A 138 -3.74 -4.06 -1.31
CA GLY A 138 -4.02 -3.71 -2.70
C GLY A 138 -4.58 -2.30 -2.88
N GLY A 139 -4.92 -1.60 -1.78
CA GLY A 139 -5.65 -0.34 -1.79
C GLY A 139 -5.04 0.72 -2.72
N GLY A 140 -3.74 0.97 -2.63
CA GLY A 140 -3.08 2.01 -3.44
C GLY A 140 -3.13 1.75 -4.95
N ALA A 141 -3.05 0.48 -5.38
CA ALA A 141 -3.14 0.14 -6.80
C ALA A 141 -4.59 0.24 -7.28
N HIS A 142 -5.52 -0.22 -6.46
CA HIS A 142 -6.94 -0.19 -6.77
C HIS A 142 -7.49 1.25 -6.88
N ILE A 143 -7.12 2.16 -5.98
CA ILE A 143 -7.55 3.58 -6.10
C ILE A 143 -6.97 4.26 -7.35
N MET A 144 -5.78 3.86 -7.83
CA MET A 144 -5.24 4.33 -9.11
C MET A 144 -6.04 3.79 -10.30
N VAL A 145 -6.45 2.52 -10.27
CA VAL A 145 -7.35 1.94 -11.29
C VAL A 145 -8.68 2.68 -11.33
N MET A 146 -9.30 2.92 -10.17
CA MET A 146 -10.57 3.65 -10.06
C MET A 146 -10.43 5.11 -10.53
N ALA A 147 -9.31 5.76 -10.21
CA ALA A 147 -9.01 7.10 -10.69
C ALA A 147 -8.82 7.13 -12.21
N HIS A 148 -8.13 6.14 -12.78
CA HIS A 148 -8.01 5.98 -14.23
C HIS A 148 -9.39 5.83 -14.89
N GLN A 149 -10.26 4.98 -14.35
CA GLN A 149 -11.63 4.80 -14.86
C GLN A 149 -12.43 6.12 -14.81
N TYR A 150 -12.32 6.88 -13.72
CA TYR A 150 -12.99 8.17 -13.59
C TYR A 150 -12.49 9.20 -14.61
N VAL A 151 -11.18 9.38 -14.73
CA VAL A 151 -10.57 10.30 -15.71
C VAL A 151 -10.88 9.89 -17.15
N SER A 152 -10.94 8.59 -17.43
CA SER A 152 -11.34 8.08 -18.74
C SER A 152 -12.82 8.36 -19.07
N ALA A 153 -13.71 8.29 -18.07
CA ALA A 153 -15.13 8.62 -18.23
C ALA A 153 -15.41 10.14 -18.22
N SER A 154 -14.55 10.93 -17.60
CA SER A 154 -14.65 12.39 -17.53
C SER A 154 -13.29 13.05 -17.87
N PRO A 155 -12.97 13.17 -19.17
CA PRO A 155 -11.73 13.81 -19.59
C PRO A 155 -11.64 15.26 -19.08
N GLY A 156 -10.46 15.62 -18.57
CA GLY A 156 -10.20 16.93 -17.95
C GLY A 156 -10.35 16.94 -16.43
N SER A 157 -10.94 15.90 -15.82
CA SER A 157 -11.09 15.84 -14.37
C SER A 157 -9.76 15.64 -13.63
N ARG A 158 -9.73 16.13 -12.38
CA ARG A 158 -8.66 15.86 -11.41
C ARG A 158 -9.18 15.00 -10.27
N VAL A 159 -8.50 13.88 -10.02
CA VAL A 159 -8.82 12.94 -8.95
C VAL A 159 -7.73 12.97 -7.90
N LEU A 160 -8.09 13.31 -6.66
CA LEU A 160 -7.23 13.15 -5.50
C LEU A 160 -7.39 11.72 -4.97
N VAL A 161 -6.33 10.92 -5.03
CA VAL A 161 -6.29 9.60 -4.41
C VAL A 161 -5.55 9.67 -3.08
N VAL A 162 -6.10 9.09 -2.02
CA VAL A 162 -5.49 9.10 -0.68
C VAL A 162 -5.56 7.72 -0.05
N GLY A 163 -4.42 7.19 0.40
CA GLY A 163 -4.34 5.95 1.17
C GLY A 163 -3.75 6.23 2.54
N ALA A 164 -4.30 5.68 3.62
CA ALA A 164 -3.73 5.81 4.95
C ALA A 164 -3.93 4.52 5.75
N GLU A 165 -2.90 4.08 6.47
CA GLU A 165 -2.96 2.89 7.31
C GLU A 165 -2.19 3.08 8.62
N SER A 166 -2.79 2.64 9.73
CA SER A 166 -2.16 2.42 11.03
C SER A 166 -2.14 0.92 11.33
N LEU A 167 -1.27 0.17 10.63
CA LEU A 167 -1.14 -1.28 10.78
C LEU A 167 -0.54 -1.68 12.14
N SER A 168 0.21 -0.79 12.79
CA SER A 168 0.70 -1.00 14.15
C SER A 168 -0.44 -1.22 15.15
N SER A 169 -1.63 -0.66 14.89
CA SER A 169 -2.82 -0.87 15.73
C SER A 169 -3.25 -2.35 15.82
N THR A 170 -2.85 -3.18 14.84
CA THR A 170 -3.17 -4.61 14.77
C THR A 170 -2.06 -5.50 15.33
N ILE A 171 -1.01 -4.92 15.92
CA ILE A 171 0.05 -5.65 16.62
C ILE A 171 -0.39 -5.91 18.05
N HIS A 172 -0.37 -7.19 18.44
CA HIS A 172 -0.72 -7.63 19.79
C HIS A 172 0.48 -8.25 20.48
N ALA A 173 0.79 -7.75 21.67
CA ALA A 173 1.88 -8.28 22.47
C ALA A 173 1.58 -9.67 23.07
N ALA A 174 0.32 -10.09 23.08
CA ALA A 174 -0.09 -11.41 23.54
C ALA A 174 0.01 -12.49 22.45
N ASP A 175 0.14 -12.11 21.18
CA ASP A 175 0.12 -13.04 20.05
C ASP A 175 1.46 -13.78 19.92
N THR A 176 1.44 -15.08 20.17
CA THR A 176 2.62 -15.96 20.08
C THR A 176 2.67 -16.82 18.82
N GLU A 177 1.59 -16.81 18.03
CA GLU A 177 1.54 -17.56 16.78
C GLU A 177 2.53 -16.97 15.76
N ILE A 178 3.21 -17.86 15.02
CA ILE A 178 4.32 -17.48 14.13
C ILE A 178 3.86 -16.43 13.10
N GLU A 179 2.66 -16.58 12.55
CA GLU A 179 2.08 -15.65 11.59
C GLU A 179 1.90 -14.24 12.15
N GLN A 180 1.42 -14.10 13.38
CA GLN A 180 1.27 -12.80 14.03
C GLN A 180 2.62 -12.13 14.31
N VAL A 181 3.62 -12.93 14.68
CA VAL A 181 5.01 -12.46 14.86
C VAL A 181 5.64 -12.03 13.53
N ILE A 182 5.33 -12.73 12.43
CA ILE A 182 5.75 -12.29 11.09
C ILE A 182 5.13 -10.92 10.81
N TYR A 183 3.81 -10.78 11.00
CA TYR A 183 3.10 -9.54 10.71
C TYR A 183 3.56 -8.36 11.55
N SER A 184 3.81 -8.54 12.85
CA SER A 184 4.34 -7.47 13.68
C SER A 184 5.71 -6.96 13.22
N GLY A 185 6.54 -7.83 12.62
CA GLY A 185 7.80 -7.46 11.99
C GLY A 185 7.65 -6.75 10.65
N LEU A 186 6.57 -7.01 9.91
CA LEU A 186 6.34 -6.47 8.57
C LEU A 186 5.68 -5.09 8.57
N TRP A 187 4.87 -4.77 9.59
CA TRP A 187 4.00 -3.60 9.57
C TRP A 187 4.72 -2.28 9.81
N GLY A 188 4.30 -1.27 9.06
CA GLY A 188 4.54 0.14 9.31
C GLY A 188 3.27 0.93 9.06
N ASP A 189 3.24 2.15 9.59
CA ASP A 189 2.15 3.09 9.46
C ASP A 189 2.53 4.20 8.48
N GLY A 190 1.54 4.72 7.77
CA GLY A 190 1.79 5.83 6.86
C GLY A 190 0.59 6.19 6.01
N ALA A 191 0.73 7.30 5.28
CA ALA A 191 -0.25 7.74 4.31
C ALA A 191 0.41 8.24 3.04
N VAL A 192 -0.36 8.20 1.96
CA VAL A 192 0.05 8.64 0.62
C VAL A 192 -1.07 9.42 -0.02
N ALA A 193 -0.70 10.37 -0.87
CA ALA A 193 -1.66 11.02 -1.76
C ALA A 193 -1.03 11.32 -3.13
N ALA A 194 -1.85 11.24 -4.18
CA ALA A 194 -1.47 11.59 -5.54
C ALA A 194 -2.62 12.29 -6.26
N VAL A 195 -2.30 13.08 -7.28
CA VAL A 195 -3.30 13.60 -8.21
C VAL A 195 -3.24 12.80 -9.50
N VAL A 196 -4.37 12.24 -9.91
CA VAL A 196 -4.55 11.57 -11.19
C VAL A 196 -5.37 12.46 -12.11
N SER A 197 -4.86 12.77 -13.31
CA SER A 197 -5.57 13.67 -14.23
C SER A 197 -5.30 13.36 -15.71
N SER A 198 -6.00 14.04 -16.61
CA SER A 198 -5.86 13.85 -18.07
C SER A 198 -4.58 14.42 -18.68
N SER A 199 -3.81 15.20 -17.91
CA SER A 199 -2.55 15.79 -18.35
C SER A 199 -1.51 15.67 -17.23
N PRO A 200 -0.23 15.43 -17.53
CA PRO A 200 0.77 15.27 -16.49
C PRO A 200 0.97 16.59 -15.72
N ILE A 201 1.18 16.48 -14.40
CA ILE A 201 1.59 17.58 -13.52
C ILE A 201 3.05 17.27 -13.13
N GLY A 202 4.00 17.72 -13.94
CA GLY A 202 5.41 17.30 -13.84
C GLY A 202 5.63 15.84 -14.27
N PRO A 203 6.76 15.22 -13.90
CA PRO A 203 7.03 13.80 -14.11
C PRO A 203 5.89 12.93 -13.56
N ALA A 204 5.44 11.97 -14.36
CA ALA A 204 4.22 11.23 -14.09
C ALA A 204 4.31 9.77 -14.54
N LEU A 205 3.54 8.92 -13.87
CA LEU A 205 3.26 7.57 -14.33
C LEU A 205 2.03 7.62 -15.23
N ARG A 206 2.20 7.33 -16.53
CA ARG A 206 1.09 7.25 -17.48
C ARG A 206 0.46 5.87 -17.43
N ILE A 207 -0.85 5.81 -17.24
CA ILE A 207 -1.63 4.56 -17.28
C ILE A 207 -2.20 4.34 -18.68
N HIS A 208 -1.92 3.19 -19.27
CA HIS A 208 -2.45 2.78 -20.59
C HIS A 208 -3.63 1.83 -20.46
N GLU A 209 -3.52 0.86 -19.57
CA GLU A 209 -4.51 -0.20 -19.40
C GLU A 209 -4.52 -0.66 -17.94
N THR A 210 -5.70 -1.02 -17.44
CA THR A 210 -5.91 -1.53 -16.08
C THR A 210 -6.41 -2.96 -16.12
N TRP A 211 -6.01 -3.79 -15.16
CA TRP A 211 -6.49 -5.16 -15.00
C TRP A 211 -6.75 -5.47 -13.54
N GLU A 212 -7.87 -6.14 -13.31
CA GLU A 212 -8.28 -6.60 -12.00
C GLU A 212 -8.58 -8.08 -12.06
N TYR A 213 -8.09 -8.82 -11.08
CA TYR A 213 -8.20 -10.26 -11.05
C TYR A 213 -8.37 -10.76 -9.63
N LEU A 214 -9.33 -11.68 -9.44
CA LEU A 214 -9.53 -12.39 -8.19
C LEU A 214 -9.17 -13.86 -8.41
N LEU A 215 -8.17 -14.34 -7.69
CA LEU A 215 -7.78 -15.75 -7.77
C LEU A 215 -8.89 -16.62 -7.14
N PRO A 216 -9.48 -17.58 -7.89
CA PRO A 216 -10.57 -18.40 -7.37
C PRO A 216 -10.19 -19.18 -6.12
N ASP A 217 -11.18 -19.40 -5.23
CA ASP A 217 -11.06 -20.26 -4.05
C ASP A 217 -9.93 -19.87 -3.07
N THR A 218 -9.72 -18.57 -2.86
CA THR A 218 -8.64 -18.04 -2.00
C THR A 218 -9.10 -17.13 -0.86
N THR A 219 -10.39 -17.10 -0.56
CA THR A 219 -11.01 -16.29 0.51
C THR A 219 -10.41 -16.55 1.90
N THR A 220 -9.78 -17.71 2.10
CA THR A 220 -9.21 -18.14 3.37
C THR A 220 -7.70 -17.86 3.50
N ARG A 221 -7.01 -17.50 2.42
CA ARG A 221 -5.53 -17.39 2.40
C ARG A 221 -5.01 -16.25 3.25
N TYR A 222 -5.72 -15.13 3.26
CA TYR A 222 -5.46 -13.98 4.11
C TYR A 222 -6.78 -13.57 4.75
N ARG A 223 -6.84 -13.53 6.08
CA ARG A 223 -8.05 -13.15 6.81
C ARG A 223 -7.73 -12.08 7.83
N LYS A 224 -8.55 -11.04 7.84
CA LYS A 224 -8.65 -10.12 8.98
C LYS A 224 -9.70 -10.70 9.93
N ARG A 225 -9.31 -11.02 11.15
CA ARG A 225 -10.18 -11.54 12.20
C ARG A 225 -10.31 -10.51 13.31
N VAL A 226 -11.51 -10.39 13.88
CA VAL A 226 -11.75 -9.49 15.02
C VAL A 226 -12.28 -10.33 16.17
N ASP A 227 -11.69 -10.15 17.35
CA ASP A 227 -12.20 -10.70 18.60
C ASP A 227 -12.03 -9.68 19.75
N HIS A 228 -12.29 -10.13 20.98
CA HIS A 228 -12.20 -9.29 22.18
C HIS A 228 -10.79 -8.74 22.48
N SER A 229 -9.73 -9.42 22.01
CA SER A 229 -8.34 -8.99 22.15
C SER A 229 -7.90 -8.03 21.05
N GLY A 230 -8.57 -8.06 19.90
CA GLY A 230 -8.53 -6.98 18.92
C GLY A 230 -8.63 -7.45 17.47
N VAL A 231 -7.88 -6.78 16.59
CA VAL A 231 -7.82 -7.09 15.16
C VAL A 231 -6.56 -7.90 14.87
N HIS A 232 -6.72 -9.08 14.28
CA HIS A 232 -5.64 -10.00 13.95
C HIS A 232 -5.59 -10.26 12.45
N PHE A 233 -4.40 -10.56 11.93
CA PHE A 233 -4.21 -10.97 10.54
C PHE A 233 -3.73 -12.42 10.50
N ASP A 234 -4.50 -13.28 9.88
CA ASP A 234 -4.19 -14.71 9.75
C ASP A 234 -3.79 -15.01 8.30
N SER A 235 -2.87 -15.96 8.12
CA SER A 235 -2.56 -16.50 6.77
C SER A 235 -2.43 -18.00 6.76
N GLU A 236 -2.92 -18.61 5.68
CA GLU A 236 -2.68 -20.02 5.42
C GLU A 236 -1.35 -20.23 4.71
N ARG A 237 -0.76 -21.43 4.83
CA ARG A 237 0.48 -21.76 4.10
C ARG A 237 0.33 -21.60 2.59
N SER A 238 -0.88 -21.80 2.05
CA SER A 238 -1.21 -21.62 0.64
C SER A 238 -1.08 -20.17 0.16
N ALA A 239 -1.09 -19.20 1.08
CA ALA A 239 -0.93 -17.79 0.76
C ALA A 239 0.36 -17.50 -0.02
N THR A 240 1.45 -18.21 0.28
CA THR A 240 2.74 -18.06 -0.40
C THR A 240 2.76 -18.56 -1.84
N GLN A 241 1.72 -19.27 -2.30
CA GLN A 241 1.62 -19.75 -3.69
C GLN A 241 0.80 -18.80 -4.57
N SER A 242 0.16 -17.78 -4.00
CA SER A 242 -0.85 -17.01 -4.71
C SER A 242 -0.29 -16.20 -5.88
N ILE A 243 0.95 -15.69 -5.78
CA ILE A 243 1.65 -15.06 -6.91
C ILE A 243 1.89 -16.08 -8.03
N ASN A 244 2.36 -17.28 -7.70
CA ASN A 244 2.65 -18.33 -8.68
C ASN A 244 1.39 -18.80 -9.41
N GLU A 245 0.27 -18.90 -8.69
CA GLU A 245 -1.01 -19.36 -9.24
C GLU A 245 -1.73 -18.30 -10.08
N MET A 246 -1.60 -17.01 -9.75
CA MET A 246 -2.20 -15.93 -10.54
C MET A 246 -1.31 -15.49 -11.72
N ALA A 247 -0.01 -15.79 -11.68
CA ALA A 247 0.94 -15.40 -12.72
C ALA A 247 0.56 -15.82 -14.16
N PRO A 248 -0.03 -17.01 -14.43
CA PRO A 248 -0.51 -17.34 -15.76
C PRO A 248 -1.54 -16.34 -16.31
N ALA A 249 -2.48 -15.89 -15.47
CA ALA A 249 -3.50 -14.92 -15.87
C ALA A 249 -2.87 -13.54 -16.11
N LEU A 250 -1.93 -13.13 -15.25
CA LEU A 250 -1.17 -11.89 -15.42
C LEU A 250 -0.37 -11.89 -16.74
N ARG A 251 0.35 -12.98 -17.04
CA ARG A 251 1.10 -13.11 -18.29
C ARG A 251 0.20 -13.14 -19.52
N ALA A 252 -0.97 -13.77 -19.43
CA ALA A 252 -1.95 -13.76 -20.52
C ALA A 252 -2.45 -12.34 -20.82
N TRP A 253 -2.71 -11.54 -19.78
CA TRP A 253 -3.09 -10.13 -19.96
C TRP A 253 -1.94 -9.25 -20.48
N LEU A 254 -0.71 -9.55 -20.10
CA LEU A 254 0.49 -8.87 -20.60
C LEU A 254 0.84 -9.25 -22.05
N ALA A 255 0.33 -10.37 -22.57
CA ALA A 255 0.51 -10.75 -23.95
C ALA A 255 -0.41 -9.94 -24.87
N ASP A 256 0.15 -9.43 -25.97
CA ASP A 256 -0.63 -8.91 -27.10
C ASP A 256 -0.30 -9.78 -28.33
N GLU A 257 -1.33 -10.39 -28.92
CA GLU A 257 -1.16 -11.28 -30.09
C GLU A 257 -0.68 -10.53 -31.35
N THR A 258 -0.88 -9.21 -31.39
CA THR A 258 -0.55 -8.36 -32.55
C THR A 258 0.72 -7.54 -32.36
N ALA A 259 0.99 -7.07 -31.13
CA ALA A 259 2.11 -6.19 -30.81
C ALA A 259 3.27 -6.89 -30.07
N GLY A 260 3.10 -8.14 -29.63
CA GLY A 260 4.04 -8.85 -28.76
C GLY A 260 3.82 -8.54 -27.28
N PRO A 261 4.55 -9.20 -26.36
CA PRO A 261 4.37 -9.02 -24.92
C PRO A 261 4.69 -7.58 -24.50
N TRP A 262 3.91 -7.04 -23.57
CA TRP A 262 4.15 -5.73 -22.97
C TRP A 262 5.55 -5.66 -22.34
N PRO A 263 6.41 -4.69 -22.71
CA PRO A 263 7.74 -4.58 -22.13
C PRO A 263 7.68 -4.21 -20.64
N LEU A 264 8.61 -4.76 -19.86
CA LEU A 264 8.69 -4.59 -18.41
C LEU A 264 10.07 -4.05 -18.03
N ASP A 265 10.34 -2.79 -18.41
CA ASP A 265 11.60 -2.10 -18.11
C ASP A 265 11.72 -1.76 -16.62
N PHE A 266 10.59 -1.48 -15.97
CA PHE A 266 10.52 -1.21 -14.53
C PHE A 266 9.19 -1.69 -13.91
N MET A 267 9.16 -1.78 -12.58
CA MET A 267 7.95 -2.06 -11.84
C MET A 267 7.72 -1.13 -10.66
N VAL A 268 6.44 -0.86 -10.39
CA VAL A 268 5.93 -0.19 -9.19
C VAL A 268 5.00 -1.17 -8.49
N ALA A 269 5.58 -2.15 -7.80
CA ALA A 269 4.81 -3.21 -7.14
C ALA A 269 4.73 -3.00 -5.62
N HIS A 270 3.58 -3.33 -5.04
CA HIS A 270 3.42 -3.45 -3.58
C HIS A 270 4.40 -4.48 -3.02
N PRO A 271 5.32 -4.09 -2.11
CA PRO A 271 6.25 -5.01 -1.50
C PRO A 271 5.62 -5.66 -0.26
N GLY A 272 4.75 -6.65 -0.49
CA GLY A 272 4.07 -7.37 0.58
C GLY A 272 5.00 -8.15 1.51
N GLY A 273 6.19 -8.47 1.01
CA GLY A 273 7.29 -9.16 1.66
C GLY A 273 8.29 -9.63 0.62
N LEU A 274 9.49 -10.03 1.05
CA LEU A 274 10.57 -10.47 0.15
C LEU A 274 10.11 -11.56 -0.82
N ARG A 275 9.37 -12.55 -0.31
CA ARG A 275 8.87 -13.67 -1.09
C ARG A 275 7.93 -13.26 -2.24
N VAL A 276 7.08 -12.25 -2.01
CA VAL A 276 6.17 -11.73 -3.05
C VAL A 276 6.98 -11.16 -4.21
N MET A 277 8.04 -10.42 -3.90
CA MET A 277 8.92 -9.83 -4.90
C MET A 277 9.71 -10.91 -5.65
N GLU A 278 10.28 -11.88 -4.94
CA GLU A 278 11.01 -13.01 -5.55
C GLU A 278 10.13 -13.84 -6.50
N ASP A 279 8.90 -14.15 -6.10
CA ASP A 279 7.96 -14.89 -6.95
C ASP A 279 7.57 -14.06 -8.19
N LEU A 280 7.38 -12.74 -8.06
CA LEU A 280 7.12 -11.85 -9.22
C LEU A 280 8.29 -11.83 -10.19
N GLU A 281 9.52 -11.67 -9.70
CA GLU A 281 10.73 -11.68 -10.53
C GLU A 281 10.84 -12.97 -11.34
N LYS A 282 10.64 -14.10 -10.66
CA LYS A 282 10.70 -15.40 -11.31
C LYS A 282 9.58 -15.58 -12.34
N GLN A 283 8.35 -15.21 -11.99
CA GLN A 283 7.17 -15.46 -12.84
C GLN A 283 7.09 -14.54 -14.06
N LEU A 284 7.64 -13.33 -13.96
CA LEU A 284 7.68 -12.35 -15.04
C LEU A 284 9.06 -12.23 -15.71
N GLN A 285 10.04 -13.03 -15.26
CA GLN A 285 11.42 -13.02 -15.77
C GLN A 285 12.06 -11.62 -15.75
N LEU A 286 11.85 -10.92 -14.64
CA LEU A 286 12.30 -9.54 -14.49
C LEU A 286 13.82 -9.46 -14.36
N GLY A 287 14.39 -8.35 -14.85
CA GLY A 287 15.76 -7.98 -14.53
C GLY A 287 15.93 -7.69 -13.03
N PRO A 288 17.15 -7.80 -12.49
CA PRO A 288 17.43 -7.64 -11.05
C PRO A 288 17.03 -6.27 -10.49
N ASP A 289 17.00 -5.25 -11.33
CA ASP A 289 16.71 -3.87 -10.95
C ASP A 289 15.22 -3.48 -11.09
N ALA A 290 14.37 -4.36 -11.63
CA ALA A 290 12.97 -4.04 -11.92
C ALA A 290 12.16 -3.71 -10.65
N LEU A 291 12.45 -4.40 -9.54
CA LEU A 291 11.82 -4.18 -8.23
C LEU A 291 12.77 -3.50 -7.22
N ARG A 292 13.83 -2.81 -7.68
CA ARG A 292 14.79 -2.15 -6.78
C ARG A 292 14.11 -1.17 -5.83
N HIS A 293 13.15 -0.39 -6.34
CA HIS A 293 12.42 0.61 -5.57
C HIS A 293 11.42 -0.02 -4.59
N SER A 294 10.79 -1.14 -4.96
CA SER A 294 9.93 -1.91 -4.05
C SER A 294 10.73 -2.49 -2.88
N ARG A 295 11.91 -3.06 -3.13
CA ARG A 295 12.81 -3.55 -2.08
C ARG A 295 13.32 -2.43 -1.18
N ALA A 296 13.77 -1.33 -1.77
CA ALA A 296 14.29 -0.18 -1.02
C ALA A 296 13.19 0.48 -0.17
N GLN A 297 11.96 0.54 -0.67
CA GLN A 297 10.80 1.00 0.11
C GLN A 297 10.56 0.10 1.30
N PHE A 298 10.44 -1.21 1.05
CA PHE A 298 10.20 -2.19 2.10
C PHE A 298 11.25 -2.12 3.20
N ASP A 299 12.54 -2.12 2.86
CA ASP A 299 13.60 -2.09 3.86
C ASP A 299 13.61 -0.83 4.74
N ALA A 300 13.30 0.31 4.12
CA ALA A 300 13.41 1.61 4.77
C ALA A 300 12.13 2.08 5.50
N GLU A 301 10.96 1.52 5.15
CA GLU A 301 9.65 1.98 5.61
C GLU A 301 8.73 0.84 6.07
N ALA A 302 9.13 -0.41 5.86
CA ALA A 302 8.32 -1.60 6.05
C ALA A 302 7.09 -1.67 5.11
N ASN A 303 6.20 -2.63 5.36
CA ASN A 303 4.96 -2.75 4.64
C ASN A 303 3.92 -1.80 5.27
N LEU A 304 3.59 -0.74 4.53
CA LEU A 304 2.60 0.28 4.90
C LEU A 304 1.16 -0.11 4.52
N GLY A 305 0.92 -1.33 4.04
CA GLY A 305 -0.37 -1.76 3.52
C GLY A 305 -0.69 -1.15 2.16
N GLY A 306 -1.92 -0.64 2.00
CA GLY A 306 -2.38 0.02 0.77
C GLY A 306 -1.46 1.16 0.28
N PRO A 307 -0.95 2.03 1.17
CA PRO A 307 0.01 3.08 0.85
C PRO A 307 1.30 2.64 0.13
N SER A 308 1.80 1.41 0.34
CA SER A 308 3.16 1.04 -0.07
C SER A 308 3.42 1.21 -1.56
N VAL A 309 2.46 0.90 -2.44
CA VAL A 309 2.67 1.00 -3.89
C VAL A 309 2.88 2.44 -4.38
N LEU A 310 2.19 3.41 -3.77
CA LEU A 310 2.42 4.83 -4.05
C LEU A 310 3.71 5.34 -3.37
N SER A 311 4.11 4.79 -2.24
CA SER A 311 5.45 5.07 -1.68
C SER A 311 6.57 4.55 -2.61
N VAL A 312 6.40 3.36 -3.18
CA VAL A 312 7.31 2.86 -4.23
C VAL A 312 7.33 3.83 -5.41
N LEU A 313 6.17 4.33 -5.85
CA LEU A 313 6.12 5.33 -6.91
C LEU A 313 6.89 6.61 -6.54
N ARG A 314 6.80 7.10 -5.29
CA ARG A 314 7.60 8.25 -4.82
C ARG A 314 9.09 8.02 -4.97
N ARG A 315 9.57 6.80 -4.66
CA ARG A 315 10.97 6.42 -4.83
C ARG A 315 11.36 6.33 -6.30
N THR A 316 10.50 5.76 -7.14
CA THR A 316 10.69 5.74 -8.59
C THR A 316 10.76 7.16 -9.15
N MET A 317 10.01 8.12 -8.63
CA MET A 317 10.10 9.54 -9.05
C MET A 317 11.42 10.22 -8.70
N ALA A 318 12.13 9.74 -7.67
CA ALA A 318 13.43 10.28 -7.26
C ALA A 318 14.61 9.71 -8.08
N ASP A 319 14.45 8.51 -8.64
CA ASP A 319 15.39 7.85 -9.54
C ASP A 319 14.59 7.26 -10.73
N PRO A 320 14.17 8.13 -11.67
CA PRO A 320 13.16 7.81 -12.66
C PRO A 320 13.67 6.95 -13.82
N PRO A 321 12.81 6.08 -14.38
CA PRO A 321 13.00 5.52 -15.72
C PRO A 321 13.13 6.61 -16.79
N GLU A 322 13.66 6.25 -17.96
CA GLU A 322 13.67 7.15 -19.12
C GLU A 322 12.26 7.40 -19.66
N HIS A 323 12.02 8.57 -20.25
CA HIS A 323 10.74 8.88 -20.89
C HIS A 323 10.34 7.79 -21.89
N GLY A 324 9.12 7.29 -21.78
CA GLY A 324 8.58 6.28 -22.68
C GLY A 324 8.89 4.82 -22.31
N GLN A 325 9.79 4.56 -21.36
CA GLN A 325 10.00 3.21 -20.83
C GLN A 325 8.69 2.64 -20.30
N ALA A 326 8.44 1.36 -20.57
CA ALA A 326 7.23 0.66 -20.21
C ALA A 326 7.43 -0.13 -18.92
N GLY A 327 6.39 -0.23 -18.11
CA GLY A 327 6.45 -0.92 -16.84
C GLY A 327 5.10 -1.48 -16.41
N LEU A 328 5.11 -2.07 -15.22
CA LEU A 328 3.91 -2.54 -14.53
C LEU A 328 3.80 -1.95 -13.14
N ALA A 329 2.64 -1.37 -12.82
CA ALA A 329 2.27 -1.07 -11.45
C ALA A 329 1.28 -2.12 -10.93
N ALA A 330 1.48 -2.66 -9.74
CA ALA A 330 0.63 -3.74 -9.21
C ALA A 330 0.50 -3.73 -7.68
N GLY A 331 -0.71 -4.00 -7.18
CA GLY A 331 -1.00 -4.23 -5.77
C GLY A 331 -1.75 -5.54 -5.55
N PHE A 332 -1.56 -6.12 -4.37
CA PHE A 332 -2.11 -7.43 -4.00
C PHE A 332 -2.88 -7.32 -2.69
N ALA A 333 -4.08 -7.91 -2.64
CA ALA A 333 -5.02 -7.79 -1.52
C ALA A 333 -5.51 -9.18 -1.04
N PRO A 334 -6.08 -9.27 0.18
CA PRO A 334 -6.77 -10.47 0.67
C PRO A 334 -7.83 -11.01 -0.30
N GLY A 335 -8.12 -12.31 -0.21
CA GLY A 335 -8.90 -13.07 -1.22
C GLY A 335 -8.09 -13.40 -2.48
N PHE A 336 -6.76 -13.27 -2.38
CA PHE A 336 -5.80 -12.95 -3.43
C PHE A 336 -6.38 -12.21 -4.65
N ALA A 337 -6.75 -10.95 -4.40
CA ALA A 337 -7.12 -10.01 -5.44
C ALA A 337 -5.90 -9.21 -5.92
N VAL A 338 -5.95 -8.79 -7.17
CA VAL A 338 -4.88 -8.06 -7.87
C VAL A 338 -5.48 -6.87 -8.58
N SER A 339 -4.84 -5.71 -8.42
CA SER A 339 -5.06 -4.56 -9.29
C SER A 339 -3.73 -4.19 -9.95
N ALA A 340 -3.70 -4.19 -11.27
CA ALA A 340 -2.50 -4.00 -12.07
C ALA A 340 -2.74 -2.98 -13.19
N MET A 341 -1.66 -2.33 -13.63
CA MET A 341 -1.68 -1.30 -14.67
C MET A 341 -0.48 -1.44 -15.59
N LYS A 342 -0.72 -1.51 -16.90
CA LYS A 342 0.31 -1.26 -17.92
C LYS A 342 0.59 0.22 -17.91
N VAL A 343 1.83 0.58 -17.64
CA VAL A 343 2.24 1.98 -17.42
C VAL A 343 3.44 2.33 -18.26
N SER A 344 3.62 3.60 -18.57
CA SER A 344 4.90 4.12 -19.06
C SER A 344 5.34 5.33 -18.26
N TRP A 345 6.65 5.56 -18.23
CA TRP A 345 7.16 6.78 -17.65
C TRP A 345 6.90 7.97 -18.58
N CYS A 346 6.46 9.08 -18.01
CA CYS A 346 6.22 10.32 -18.74
C CYS A 346 6.97 11.45 -18.02
N ASP A 347 8.07 11.89 -18.62
CA ASP A 347 8.71 13.15 -18.25
C ASP A 347 8.32 14.21 -19.30
N PRO A 348 7.48 15.21 -18.96
CA PRO A 348 6.98 16.20 -19.91
C PRO A 348 8.01 17.30 -20.25
N SER A 349 9.32 17.03 -20.10
CA SER A 349 10.42 17.96 -20.30
C SER A 349 10.44 18.67 -21.65
#